data_AF-A0AAD6SRE7-F1
#
_entry.id   AF-A0AAD6SRE7-F1
#
_cell.length_a   1.000
_cell.length_b   1.000
_cell.length_c   1.000
_cell.angle_alpha   90.00
_cell.angle_beta   90.00
_cell.angle_gamma   90.00
#
_symmetry.space_group_name_H-M   'P 1'
#
loop_
_entity.id
_entity.type
_entity.pdbx_description
1 polymer ?
#
loop_
_entity_poly.entity_id
_entity_poly.type
_entity_poly.pdbx_seq_one_letter_code
_entity_poly.pdbx_strand_id
1 'polypeptide(L)'
;MDSFKFPSVHHLAAIQKEGLRIWDACDEEEVISRPFLLMETADAPGMTTLNGLVGHHGFHGCRLYCPMKGRHKDGKPHYYPVMQRPHNYTVPGSSHPDVDPESLEQPSEELYDTNLKILLASQNETDYKEQRRKTGIVKPSLFSGLDRKHRLGIPGLFPGDIMHSASLNWTDLVLSLFRGTMRCEVPDKKSSWDWAVLTGDVWKKHGQAVADATPYLPGSFDRLLEIQPVV
;
A
#
# COMPACT_ATOMS: atom_id res chain seq x y z
N MET A 1 -16.36 12.62 6.22
CA MET A 1 -16.87 11.40 6.89
C MET A 1 -16.86 10.29 5.84
N ASP A 2 -16.23 9.15 6.11
CA ASP A 2 -16.23 8.00 5.18
C ASP A 2 -17.59 7.33 5.22
N SER A 3 -18.55 7.95 4.53
CA SER A 3 -19.98 7.77 4.75
C SER A 3 -20.47 6.34 4.50
N PHE A 4 -19.83 5.61 3.58
CA PHE A 4 -20.29 4.28 3.21
C PHE A 4 -19.99 3.19 4.25
N LYS A 5 -18.84 3.28 4.95
CA LYS A 5 -18.42 2.27 5.94
C LYS A 5 -18.94 2.57 7.34
N PHE A 6 -19.34 3.81 7.60
CA PHE A 6 -19.84 4.24 8.90
C PHE A 6 -20.97 3.34 9.45
N PRO A 7 -22.04 3.00 8.69
CA PRO A 7 -23.11 2.16 9.22
C PRO A 7 -22.61 0.79 9.69
N SER A 8 -21.74 0.13 8.91
CA SER A 8 -21.17 -1.17 9.26
C SER A 8 -20.32 -1.11 10.54
N VAL A 9 -19.43 -0.11 10.62
CA VAL A 9 -18.57 0.06 11.81
C VAL A 9 -19.41 0.45 13.04
N HIS A 10 -20.45 1.25 12.86
CA HIS A 10 -21.38 1.62 13.93
C HIS A 10 -22.14 0.40 14.48
N HIS A 11 -22.69 -0.45 13.62
CA HIS A 11 -23.34 -1.69 14.05
C HIS A 11 -22.38 -2.63 14.76
N LEU A 12 -21.16 -2.78 14.23
CA LEU A 12 -20.13 -3.57 14.89
C LEU A 12 -19.81 -3.03 16.28
N ALA A 13 -19.65 -1.71 16.43
CA ALA A 13 -19.42 -1.07 17.72
C ALA A 13 -20.55 -1.34 18.72
N ALA A 14 -21.81 -1.24 18.26
CA ALA A 14 -22.98 -1.52 19.08
C ALA A 14 -22.98 -2.98 19.55
N ILE A 15 -22.73 -3.93 18.64
CA ILE A 15 -22.70 -5.36 18.96
C ILE A 15 -21.52 -5.72 19.89
N GLN A 16 -20.34 -5.11 19.70
CA GLN A 16 -19.21 -5.31 20.60
C GLN A 16 -19.51 -4.82 22.02
N LYS A 17 -20.26 -3.71 22.14
CA LYS A 17 -20.65 -3.13 23.42
C LYS A 17 -21.78 -3.91 24.10
N GLU A 18 -22.86 -4.18 23.39
CA GLU A 18 -24.09 -4.76 23.94
C GLU A 18 -24.04 -6.30 23.99
N GLY A 19 -23.34 -6.91 23.04
CA GLY A 19 -23.30 -8.36 22.83
C GLY A 19 -24.38 -8.83 21.85
N LEU A 20 -24.00 -9.72 20.94
CA LEU A 20 -24.92 -10.42 20.05
C LEU A 20 -25.45 -11.67 20.75
N ARG A 21 -26.76 -11.70 21.02
CA ARG A 21 -27.45 -12.89 21.53
C ARG A 21 -27.62 -13.89 20.38
N ILE A 22 -27.08 -15.09 20.55
CA ILE A 22 -27.11 -16.17 19.57
C ILE A 22 -27.73 -17.38 20.28
N TRP A 23 -28.71 -18.01 19.63
CA TRP A 23 -29.26 -19.28 20.09
C TRP A 23 -28.37 -20.42 19.62
N ASP A 24 -27.81 -21.18 20.57
CA ASP A 24 -27.10 -22.43 20.28
C ASP A 24 -28.09 -23.59 20.33
N ALA A 25 -28.37 -24.18 19.16
CA ALA A 25 -29.32 -25.28 19.04
C ALA A 25 -28.74 -26.63 19.52
N CYS A 26 -27.42 -26.76 19.63
CA CYS A 26 -26.79 -27.98 20.11
C CYS A 26 -26.93 -28.12 21.63
N ASP A 27 -26.72 -27.00 22.34
CA ASP A 27 -26.74 -26.96 23.80
C ASP A 27 -28.07 -26.39 24.36
N GLU A 28 -29.01 -26.02 23.46
CA GLU A 28 -30.31 -25.43 23.79
C GLU A 28 -30.22 -24.21 24.73
N GLU A 29 -29.20 -23.38 24.52
CA GLU A 29 -28.94 -22.20 25.34
C GLU A 29 -28.71 -20.93 24.52
N GLU A 30 -28.78 -19.78 25.20
CA GLU A 30 -28.46 -18.49 24.61
C GLU A 30 -27.04 -18.06 24.98
N VAL A 31 -26.21 -17.86 23.96
CA VAL A 31 -24.83 -17.41 24.10
C VAL A 31 -24.71 -15.95 23.68
N ILE A 32 -23.90 -15.18 24.42
CA ILE A 32 -23.60 -13.78 24.05
C ILE A 32 -22.22 -13.72 23.37
N SER A 33 -22.22 -13.44 22.07
CA SER A 33 -21.00 -13.24 21.29
C SER A 33 -20.62 -11.75 21.22
N ARG A 34 -19.33 -11.45 21.35
CA ARG A 34 -18.77 -10.11 21.10
C ARG A 34 -17.72 -10.22 20.00
N PRO A 35 -18.08 -9.90 18.74
CA PRO A 35 -17.24 -10.18 17.60
C PRO A 35 -15.93 -9.38 17.68
N PHE A 36 -14.82 -10.08 17.43
CA PHE A 36 -13.50 -9.48 17.32
C PHE A 36 -13.23 -9.11 15.86
N LEU A 37 -12.91 -7.85 15.59
CA LEU A 37 -12.48 -7.42 14.26
C LEU A 37 -11.00 -7.74 14.07
N LEU A 38 -10.72 -8.81 13.33
CA LEU A 38 -9.35 -9.21 13.07
C LEU A 38 -8.65 -8.25 12.10
N MET A 39 -9.21 -8.02 10.92
CA MET A 39 -8.58 -7.19 9.88
C MET A 39 -9.65 -6.46 9.05
N GLU A 40 -9.33 -5.26 8.58
CA GLU A 40 -10.06 -4.59 7.49
C GLU A 40 -9.14 -4.48 6.27
N THR A 41 -9.53 -5.13 5.18
CA THR A 41 -8.77 -5.19 3.93
C THR A 41 -9.28 -4.16 2.93
N ALA A 42 -8.37 -3.62 2.12
CA ALA A 42 -8.69 -2.81 0.95
C ALA A 42 -7.50 -2.78 0.00
N ASP A 43 -7.78 -2.45 -1.26
CA ASP A 43 -6.76 -2.14 -2.24
C ASP A 43 -5.94 -0.89 -1.82
N ALA A 44 -4.80 -0.67 -2.49
CA ALA A 44 -3.88 0.40 -2.10
C ALA A 44 -4.49 1.82 -2.06
N PRO A 45 -5.43 2.20 -2.95
CA PRO A 45 -6.21 3.44 -2.84
C PRO A 45 -7.23 3.41 -1.71
N GLY A 46 -8.04 2.35 -1.59
CA GLY A 46 -9.08 2.22 -0.57
C GLY A 46 -8.51 2.24 0.85
N MET A 47 -7.31 1.69 1.04
CA MET A 47 -6.67 1.60 2.34
C MET A 47 -6.47 2.96 3.02
N THR A 48 -6.11 4.01 2.27
CA THR A 48 -5.98 5.36 2.85
C THR A 48 -7.27 5.95 3.38
N THR A 49 -8.40 5.53 2.81
CA THR A 49 -9.72 5.94 3.30
C THR A 49 -10.01 5.32 4.66
N LEU A 50 -9.59 4.07 4.87
CA LEU A 50 -9.83 3.29 6.10
C LEU A 50 -8.89 3.68 7.24
N ASN A 51 -7.58 3.72 6.97
CA ASN A 51 -6.56 3.97 8.00
C ASN A 51 -6.28 5.45 8.26
N GLY A 52 -6.74 6.34 7.37
CA GLY A 52 -6.56 7.79 7.52
C GLY A 52 -5.12 8.27 7.28
N LEU A 53 -4.27 7.46 6.66
CA LEU A 53 -2.87 7.80 6.33
C LEU A 53 -2.78 8.60 5.02
N VAL A 54 -1.64 9.28 4.80
CA VAL A 54 -1.35 10.02 3.56
C VAL A 54 -1.27 9.10 2.34
N GLY A 55 -1.46 9.68 1.15
CA GLY A 55 -1.34 9.00 -0.16
C GLY A 55 0.05 8.41 -0.46
N HIS A 56 0.18 7.57 -1.49
CA HIS A 56 1.46 6.93 -1.86
C HIS A 56 2.50 7.96 -2.35
N HIS A 57 2.04 9.15 -2.74
CA HIS A 57 2.87 10.31 -3.07
C HIS A 57 3.28 11.15 -1.84
N GLY A 58 2.84 10.80 -0.63
CA GLY A 58 3.16 11.51 0.60
C GLY A 58 4.56 11.21 1.11
N PHE A 59 5.07 12.07 2.01
CA PHE A 59 6.38 11.88 2.63
C PHE A 59 6.49 10.56 3.41
N HIS A 60 5.39 10.09 4.00
CA HIS A 60 5.23 8.77 4.59
C HIS A 60 4.26 7.92 3.75
N GLY A 61 4.69 7.50 2.55
CA GLY A 61 3.80 6.86 1.58
C GLY A 61 3.33 5.45 1.94
N CYS A 62 3.96 4.78 2.92
CA CYS A 62 3.62 3.42 3.31
C CYS A 62 2.23 3.33 3.95
N ARG A 63 1.40 2.41 3.45
CA ARG A 63 0.04 2.15 3.95
C ARG A 63 -0.02 1.41 5.27
N LEU A 64 1.08 0.80 5.65
CA LEU A 64 1.23 0.06 6.89
C LEU A 64 1.83 0.94 8.00
N TYR A 65 2.08 2.22 7.74
CA TYR A 65 2.71 3.16 8.68
C TYR A 65 4.19 2.87 8.99
N CYS A 66 4.91 2.23 8.07
CA CYS A 66 6.35 2.06 8.15
C CYS A 66 7.07 3.42 8.29
N PRO A 67 8.18 3.50 9.07
CA PRO A 67 8.93 4.75 9.26
C PRO A 67 9.70 5.23 8.02
N MET A 68 9.72 4.44 6.94
CA MET A 68 10.40 4.81 5.69
C MET A 68 9.86 6.13 5.14
N LYS A 69 10.77 7.09 4.98
CA LYS A 69 10.51 8.39 4.36
C LYS A 69 10.69 8.28 2.85
N GLY A 70 9.75 8.86 2.11
CA GLY A 70 9.85 9.00 0.66
C GLY A 70 10.85 10.07 0.26
N ARG A 71 11.38 9.96 -0.95
CA ARG A 71 12.36 10.87 -1.52
C ARG A 71 11.72 11.87 -2.46
N HIS A 72 11.98 13.15 -2.24
CA HIS A 72 11.39 14.23 -3.02
C HIS A 72 12.03 14.37 -4.40
N LYS A 73 11.21 14.44 -5.44
CA LYS A 73 11.65 14.83 -6.78
C LYS A 73 11.48 16.34 -6.97
N ASP A 74 12.56 17.04 -7.34
CA ASP A 74 12.53 18.49 -7.51
C ASP A 74 11.51 18.91 -8.58
N GLY A 75 10.84 20.03 -8.34
CA GLY A 75 9.76 20.53 -9.20
C GLY A 75 8.52 19.62 -9.30
N LYS A 76 8.45 18.51 -8.54
CA LYS A 76 7.28 17.63 -8.46
C LYS A 76 6.64 17.69 -7.08
N PRO A 77 5.31 17.56 -6.97
CA PRO A 77 4.63 17.60 -5.67
C PRO A 77 4.65 16.25 -4.93
N HIS A 78 5.44 15.27 -5.39
CA HIS A 78 5.35 13.87 -4.95
C HIS A 78 6.67 13.37 -4.37
N TYR A 79 6.55 12.50 -3.38
CA TYR A 79 7.65 11.70 -2.84
C TYR A 79 7.58 10.28 -3.40
N TYR A 80 8.74 9.69 -3.66
CA TYR A 80 8.87 8.33 -4.18
C TYR A 80 9.41 7.39 -3.10
N PRO A 81 8.90 6.14 -2.99
CA PRO A 81 9.35 5.17 -2.02
C PRO A 81 10.67 4.52 -2.47
N VAL A 82 11.76 5.29 -2.45
CA VAL A 82 13.09 4.83 -2.89
C VAL A 82 14.01 4.72 -1.68
N MET A 83 14.53 3.52 -1.43
CA MET A 83 15.41 3.24 -0.30
C MET A 83 16.79 3.86 -0.46
N GLN A 84 17.34 3.87 -1.69
CA GLN A 84 18.65 4.43 -1.98
C GLN A 84 18.62 5.94 -2.19
N ARG A 85 19.63 6.63 -1.66
CA ARG A 85 19.85 8.06 -1.83
C ARG A 85 20.36 8.32 -3.25
N PRO A 86 19.69 9.19 -4.02
CA PRO A 86 20.14 9.50 -5.36
C PRO A 86 21.53 10.16 -5.35
N HIS A 87 22.37 9.80 -6.30
CA HIS A 87 23.72 10.36 -6.46
C HIS A 87 23.66 11.84 -6.84
N ASN A 88 24.57 12.65 -6.28
CA ASN A 88 24.70 14.08 -6.57
C ASN A 88 23.38 14.86 -6.45
N TYR A 89 22.52 14.46 -5.51
CA TYR A 89 21.17 14.99 -5.37
C TYR A 89 20.97 15.60 -3.98
N THR A 90 20.81 16.92 -3.92
CA THR A 90 20.77 17.71 -2.68
C THR A 90 19.41 18.36 -2.42
N VAL A 91 18.34 17.75 -2.91
CA VAL A 91 16.98 18.29 -2.78
C VAL A 91 16.45 18.07 -1.35
N PRO A 92 15.89 19.10 -0.68
CA PRO A 92 15.28 18.96 0.64
C PRO A 92 14.21 17.86 0.66
N GLY A 93 14.27 16.98 1.67
CA GLY A 93 13.37 15.82 1.73
C GLY A 93 13.81 14.63 0.89
N SER A 94 15.02 14.66 0.31
CA SER A 94 15.66 13.51 -0.33
C SER A 94 17.12 13.30 0.11
N SER A 95 17.64 14.14 1.01
CA SER A 95 19.03 14.13 1.46
C SER A 95 19.34 13.16 2.59
N HIS A 96 18.32 12.47 3.14
CA HIS A 96 18.51 11.46 4.19
C HIS A 96 19.32 10.26 3.67
N PRO A 97 20.03 9.53 4.55
CA PRO A 97 20.77 8.32 4.19
C PRO A 97 19.93 7.25 3.51
N ASP A 98 20.60 6.22 3.01
CA ASP A 98 19.96 5.00 2.53
C ASP A 98 19.12 4.38 3.65
N VAL A 99 18.03 3.75 3.26
CA VAL A 99 17.16 3.00 4.17
C VAL A 99 17.48 1.53 3.98
N ASP A 100 17.96 0.89 5.04
CA ASP A 100 18.08 -0.55 5.10
C ASP A 100 16.68 -1.15 5.37
N PRO A 101 16.12 -1.97 4.48
CA PRO A 101 14.81 -2.59 4.72
C PRO A 101 14.80 -3.49 5.95
N GLU A 102 15.93 -4.10 6.31
CA GLU A 102 16.03 -4.98 7.49
C GLU A 102 16.02 -4.18 8.80
N SER A 103 16.37 -2.89 8.74
CA SER A 103 16.36 -1.99 9.89
C SER A 103 15.01 -1.30 10.12
N LEU A 104 13.99 -1.58 9.31
CA LEU A 104 12.69 -0.93 9.42
C LEU A 104 11.87 -1.52 10.57
N GLU A 105 11.66 -0.70 11.59
CA GLU A 105 10.82 -1.07 12.74
C GLU A 105 9.36 -1.24 12.34
N GLN A 106 8.69 -2.19 13.00
CA GLN A 106 7.24 -2.34 12.88
C GLN A 106 6.53 -1.17 13.55
N PRO A 107 5.46 -0.63 12.94
CA PRO A 107 4.70 0.43 13.54
C PRO A 107 3.91 -0.07 14.74
N SER A 108 3.88 0.73 15.80
CA SER A 108 3.10 0.44 17.01
C SER A 108 1.86 1.34 17.10
N GLU A 109 0.85 0.89 17.86
CA GLU A 109 -0.36 1.70 18.11
C GLU A 109 -0.04 2.93 18.97
N GLU A 110 0.94 2.84 19.88
CA GLU A 110 1.39 3.95 20.71
C GLU A 110 2.01 5.08 19.88
N LEU A 111 2.84 4.73 18.89
CA LEU A 111 3.43 5.70 17.96
C LEU A 111 2.34 6.37 17.13
N TYR A 112 1.40 5.57 16.59
CA TYR A 112 0.25 6.10 15.85
C TYR A 112 -0.57 7.06 16.72
N ASP A 113 -0.95 6.67 17.94
CA ASP A 113 -1.73 7.50 18.86
C ASP A 113 -1.02 8.80 19.24
N THR A 114 0.29 8.74 19.47
CA THR A 114 1.12 9.92 19.78
C THR A 114 1.11 10.89 18.61
N ASN A 115 1.34 10.38 17.40
CA ASN A 115 1.34 11.19 16.19
C ASN A 115 -0.05 11.73 15.83
N LEU A 116 -1.10 10.96 16.09
CA LEU A 116 -2.48 11.40 15.89
C LEU A 116 -2.83 12.56 16.84
N LYS A 117 -2.42 12.50 18.12
CA LYS A 117 -2.60 13.61 19.07
C LYS A 117 -1.90 14.88 18.60
N ILE A 118 -0.69 14.77 18.05
CA ILE A 118 0.04 15.91 17.47
C ILE A 118 -0.75 16.53 16.31
N LEU A 119 -1.28 15.72 15.40
CA LEU A 119 -2.09 16.19 14.27
C LEU A 119 -3.40 16.86 14.74
N LEU A 120 -4.08 16.27 15.72
CA LEU A 120 -5.34 16.81 16.24
C LEU A 120 -5.15 18.11 17.04
N ALA A 121 -3.96 18.34 17.58
CA ALA A 121 -3.60 19.57 18.27
C ALA A 121 -3.24 20.73 17.31
N SER A 122 -3.26 20.51 16.00
CA SER A 122 -2.91 21.55 15.03
C SER A 122 -3.83 22.76 15.11
N GLN A 123 -3.25 23.97 15.19
CA GLN A 123 -4.00 25.19 15.48
C GLN A 123 -4.62 25.85 14.24
N ASN A 124 -4.07 25.58 13.05
CA ASN A 124 -4.51 26.16 11.79
C ASN A 124 -4.09 25.25 10.61
N GLU A 125 -4.47 25.63 9.39
CA GLU A 125 -4.20 24.84 8.19
C GLU A 125 -2.71 24.66 7.88
N THR A 126 -1.87 25.67 8.19
CA THR A 126 -0.42 25.60 7.97
C THR A 126 0.21 24.57 8.91
N ASP A 127 -0.13 24.64 10.20
CA ASP A 127 0.33 23.69 11.21
C ASP A 127 -0.18 22.27 10.88
N TYR A 128 -1.45 22.12 10.50
CA TYR A 128 -2.00 20.84 10.05
C TYR A 128 -1.22 20.25 8.87
N LYS A 129 -0.89 21.05 7.86
CA LYS A 129 -0.10 20.59 6.69
C LYS A 129 1.30 20.15 7.12
N GLU A 130 1.92 20.84 8.05
CA GLU A 130 3.24 20.50 8.59
C GLU A 130 3.17 19.20 9.40
N GLN A 131 2.24 19.07 10.35
CA GLN A 131 2.08 17.86 11.16
C GLN A 131 1.69 16.67 10.29
N ARG A 132 0.76 16.82 9.35
CA ARG A 132 0.42 15.77 8.37
C ARG A 132 1.63 15.29 7.60
N ARG A 133 2.53 16.20 7.20
CA ARG A 133 3.78 15.82 6.50
C ARG A 133 4.70 15.02 7.43
N LYS A 134 4.84 15.44 8.69
CA LYS A 134 5.72 14.80 9.69
C LYS A 134 5.20 13.45 10.18
N THR A 135 3.89 13.31 10.35
CA THR A 135 3.26 12.13 10.97
C THR A 135 2.77 11.13 9.94
N GLY A 136 2.49 11.55 8.70
CA GLY A 136 1.86 10.70 7.69
C GLY A 136 0.37 10.45 7.93
N ILE A 137 -0.27 11.15 8.87
CA ILE A 137 -1.69 10.97 9.20
C ILE A 137 -2.49 12.16 8.65
N VAL A 138 -3.61 11.89 7.99
CA VAL A 138 -4.55 12.89 7.45
C VAL A 138 -5.71 13.13 8.40
N LYS A 139 -6.20 12.07 9.04
CA LYS A 139 -7.36 12.06 9.95
C LYS A 139 -7.32 10.81 10.83
N PRO A 140 -8.07 10.77 11.95
CA PRO A 140 -8.31 9.52 12.67
C PRO A 140 -8.94 8.47 11.74
N SER A 141 -8.56 7.22 11.95
CA SER A 141 -9.28 6.11 11.33
C SER A 141 -10.69 5.99 11.91
N LEU A 142 -11.67 5.63 11.08
CA LEU A 142 -13.03 5.30 11.55
C LEU A 142 -13.01 4.17 12.59
N PHE A 143 -12.07 3.23 12.45
CA PHE A 143 -11.91 2.07 13.33
C PHE A 143 -11.33 2.43 14.70
N SER A 144 -10.80 3.65 14.87
CA SER A 144 -10.39 4.16 16.19
C SER A 144 -11.56 4.27 17.17
N GLY A 145 -12.81 4.27 16.67
CA GLY A 145 -14.03 4.28 17.50
C GLY A 145 -14.46 2.90 18.05
N LEU A 146 -13.84 1.81 17.63
CA LEU A 146 -14.11 0.47 18.16
C LEU A 146 -13.34 0.22 19.47
N ASP A 147 -13.92 -0.59 20.37
CA ASP A 147 -13.27 -0.99 21.62
C ASP A 147 -11.99 -1.79 21.32
N ARG A 148 -10.86 -1.37 21.91
CA ARG A 148 -9.54 -2.01 21.75
C ARG A 148 -9.54 -3.48 22.15
N LYS A 149 -10.44 -3.91 23.04
CA LYS A 149 -10.59 -5.33 23.42
C LYS A 149 -11.11 -6.21 22.29
N HIS A 150 -11.74 -5.61 21.28
CA HIS A 150 -12.43 -6.31 20.20
C HIS A 150 -11.88 -5.95 18.80
N ARG A 151 -10.63 -5.49 18.71
CA ARG A 151 -9.93 -5.29 17.44
C ARG A 151 -8.42 -5.44 17.59
N LEU A 152 -7.71 -5.62 16.48
CA LEU A 152 -6.27 -5.37 16.45
C LEU A 152 -5.96 -3.88 16.63
N GLY A 153 -4.74 -3.60 17.11
CA GLY A 153 -4.22 -2.23 17.24
C GLY A 153 -4.12 -1.53 15.89
N ILE A 154 -4.29 -0.21 15.85
CA ILE A 154 -4.11 0.58 14.62
C ILE A 154 -2.64 1.01 14.55
N PRO A 155 -1.91 0.78 13.45
CA PRO A 155 -2.38 0.41 12.12
C PRO A 155 -2.38 -1.10 11.82
N GLY A 156 -1.99 -1.96 12.75
CA GLY A 156 -1.95 -3.43 12.57
C GLY A 156 -3.29 -4.08 12.15
N LEU A 157 -4.42 -3.42 12.37
CA LEU A 157 -5.75 -3.79 11.85
C LEU A 157 -5.83 -3.81 10.31
N PHE A 158 -4.91 -3.12 9.63
CA PHE A 158 -4.95 -2.87 8.20
C PHE A 158 -3.86 -3.68 7.48
N PRO A 159 -4.13 -4.93 7.08
CA PRO A 159 -3.18 -5.70 6.31
C PRO A 159 -2.97 -5.09 4.92
N GLY A 160 -1.77 -5.25 4.37
CA GLY A 160 -1.49 -4.85 2.99
C GLY A 160 -2.16 -5.79 2.00
N ASP A 161 -2.69 -5.23 0.91
CA ASP A 161 -3.17 -6.00 -0.23
C ASP A 161 -2.06 -6.14 -1.29
N ILE A 162 -1.73 -7.38 -1.64
CA ILE A 162 -0.75 -7.75 -2.68
C ILE A 162 -1.39 -8.49 -3.86
N MET A 163 -2.73 -8.51 -3.99
CA MET A 163 -3.44 -9.33 -4.98
C MET A 163 -2.93 -9.15 -6.41
N HIS A 164 -2.67 -7.90 -6.84
CA HIS A 164 -2.13 -7.61 -8.18
C HIS A 164 -0.60 -7.50 -8.22
N SER A 165 0.07 -7.61 -7.07
CA SER A 165 1.50 -7.31 -6.95
C SER A 165 2.35 -8.26 -7.77
N ALA A 166 2.25 -9.58 -7.52
CA ALA A 166 3.17 -10.56 -8.08
C ALA A 166 2.96 -10.79 -9.59
N SER A 167 1.71 -10.82 -10.05
CA SER A 167 1.38 -11.29 -11.41
C SER A 167 1.06 -10.19 -12.42
N LEU A 168 0.66 -8.99 -11.98
CA LEU A 168 0.31 -7.87 -12.88
C LEU A 168 1.27 -6.70 -12.74
N ASN A 169 1.39 -6.14 -11.53
CA ASN A 169 2.15 -4.91 -11.32
C ASN A 169 3.66 -5.16 -11.44
N TRP A 170 4.18 -6.18 -10.77
CA TRP A 170 5.61 -6.46 -10.77
C TRP A 170 6.09 -6.92 -12.14
N THR A 171 5.34 -7.82 -12.79
CA THR A 171 5.66 -8.33 -14.12
C THR A 171 5.69 -7.22 -15.17
N ASP A 172 4.69 -6.33 -15.19
CA ASP A 172 4.66 -5.20 -16.14
C ASP A 172 5.83 -4.22 -15.91
N LEU A 173 6.12 -3.88 -14.65
CA LEU A 173 7.22 -2.98 -14.29
C LEU A 173 8.59 -3.58 -14.63
N VAL A 174 8.83 -4.85 -14.25
CA VAL A 174 10.10 -5.54 -14.53
C VAL A 174 10.29 -5.73 -16.03
N LEU A 175 9.23 -6.08 -16.75
CA LEU A 175 9.29 -6.18 -18.21
C LEU A 175 9.62 -4.83 -18.82
N SER A 176 9.00 -3.75 -18.36
CA SER A 176 9.29 -2.41 -18.85
C SER A 176 10.73 -1.97 -18.55
N LEU A 177 11.28 -2.37 -17.40
CA LEU A 177 12.66 -2.11 -17.00
C LEU A 177 13.65 -2.84 -17.92
N PHE A 178 13.51 -4.16 -18.05
CA PHE A 178 14.42 -4.97 -18.86
C PHE A 178 14.30 -4.71 -20.36
N ARG A 179 13.16 -4.22 -20.83
CA ARG A 179 13.00 -3.78 -22.22
C ARG A 179 13.47 -2.34 -22.46
N GLY A 180 13.80 -1.60 -21.40
CA GLY A 180 14.13 -0.18 -21.50
C GLY A 180 12.97 0.68 -22.04
N THR A 181 11.72 0.25 -21.85
CA THR A 181 10.53 0.98 -22.35
C THR A 181 10.02 2.01 -21.37
N MET A 182 10.44 1.96 -20.10
CA MET A 182 10.11 2.95 -19.07
C MET A 182 10.40 4.39 -19.54
N ARG A 183 9.65 5.34 -18.99
CA ARG A 183 9.88 6.77 -19.22
C ARG A 183 11.26 7.15 -18.69
N CYS A 184 12.09 7.71 -19.56
CA CYS A 184 13.38 8.29 -19.22
C CYS A 184 13.21 9.80 -19.08
N GLU A 185 13.74 10.39 -18.01
CA GLU A 185 13.73 11.85 -17.81
C GLU A 185 15.16 12.38 -17.75
N VAL A 186 15.37 13.59 -18.26
CA VAL A 186 16.67 14.27 -18.21
C VAL A 186 17.10 14.44 -16.73
N PRO A 187 18.37 14.20 -16.39
CA PRO A 187 19.52 13.95 -17.27
C PRO A 187 19.81 12.47 -17.60
N ASP A 188 18.94 11.55 -17.17
CA ASP A 188 19.12 10.11 -17.44
C ASP A 188 19.02 9.78 -18.93
N LYS A 189 19.64 8.67 -19.34
CA LYS A 189 19.70 8.23 -20.74
C LYS A 189 19.44 6.73 -20.82
N LYS A 190 18.48 6.33 -21.66
CA LYS A 190 18.22 4.90 -21.92
C LYS A 190 19.45 4.13 -22.39
N SER A 191 20.37 4.80 -23.09
CA SER A 191 21.61 4.20 -23.58
C SER A 191 22.59 3.81 -22.45
N SER A 192 22.43 4.34 -21.23
CA SER A 192 23.24 3.94 -20.07
C SER A 192 22.59 2.84 -19.22
N TRP A 193 21.42 2.34 -19.58
CA TRP A 193 20.74 1.27 -18.85
C TRP A 193 21.31 -0.09 -19.27
N ASP A 194 22.35 -0.55 -18.58
CA ASP A 194 22.96 -1.86 -18.79
C ASP A 194 22.01 -3.04 -18.48
N TRP A 195 21.02 -2.82 -17.62
CA TRP A 195 19.94 -3.76 -17.33
C TRP A 195 18.87 -3.89 -18.43
N ALA A 196 18.86 -3.03 -19.45
CA ALA A 196 17.87 -3.07 -20.54
C ALA A 196 18.18 -4.17 -21.59
N VAL A 197 18.21 -5.43 -21.15
CA VAL A 197 18.71 -6.59 -21.92
C VAL A 197 17.67 -7.25 -22.84
N LEU A 198 16.38 -7.09 -22.56
CA LEU A 198 15.30 -7.71 -23.34
C LEU A 198 14.91 -6.82 -24.52
N THR A 199 15.84 -6.62 -25.46
CA THR A 199 15.64 -5.81 -26.67
C THR A 199 16.01 -6.59 -27.94
N GLY A 200 15.58 -6.09 -29.11
CA GLY A 200 15.91 -6.68 -30.41
C GLY A 200 15.57 -8.17 -30.51
N ASP A 201 16.54 -8.99 -30.93
CA ASP A 201 16.35 -10.43 -31.11
C ASP A 201 16.27 -11.21 -29.79
N VAL A 202 16.83 -10.68 -28.70
CA VAL A 202 16.69 -11.30 -27.37
C VAL A 202 15.22 -11.28 -26.94
N TRP A 203 14.53 -10.15 -27.16
CA TRP A 203 13.09 -10.03 -26.90
C TRP A 203 12.27 -11.00 -27.74
N LYS A 204 12.56 -11.14 -29.04
CA LYS A 204 11.85 -12.09 -29.92
C LYS A 204 12.03 -13.54 -29.46
N LYS A 205 13.26 -13.92 -29.12
CA LYS A 205 13.56 -15.27 -28.59
C LYS A 205 12.83 -15.55 -27.28
N HIS A 206 12.80 -14.57 -26.37
CA HIS A 206 12.03 -14.69 -25.14
C HIS A 206 10.53 -14.86 -25.41
N GLY A 207 9.95 -14.06 -26.32
CA GLY A 207 8.55 -14.19 -26.73
C GLY A 207 8.23 -15.57 -27.31
N GLN A 208 9.12 -16.12 -28.14
CA GLN A 208 8.97 -17.49 -28.65
C GLN A 208 9.02 -18.52 -27.52
N ALA A 209 9.95 -18.39 -26.57
CA ALA A 209 10.03 -19.31 -25.43
C ALA A 209 8.77 -19.27 -24.55
N VAL A 210 8.17 -18.08 -24.34
CA VAL A 210 6.87 -17.94 -23.65
C VAL A 210 5.76 -18.62 -24.44
N ALA A 211 5.70 -18.41 -25.76
CA ALA A 211 4.72 -19.07 -26.63
C ALA A 211 4.85 -20.60 -26.60
N ASP A 212 6.08 -21.12 -26.68
CA ASP A 212 6.39 -22.55 -26.62
C ASP A 212 6.06 -23.16 -25.24
N ALA A 213 6.03 -22.34 -24.18
CA ALA A 213 5.64 -22.74 -22.83
C ALA A 213 4.11 -22.81 -22.63
N THR A 214 3.32 -22.20 -23.53
CA THR A 214 1.84 -22.15 -23.44
C THR A 214 1.18 -23.51 -23.20
N PRO A 215 1.57 -24.62 -23.87
CA PRO A 215 0.95 -25.92 -23.65
C PRO A 215 1.14 -26.48 -22.23
N TYR A 216 2.10 -25.96 -21.45
CA TYR A 216 2.37 -26.38 -20.08
C TYR A 216 1.68 -25.48 -19.04
N LEU A 217 1.02 -24.40 -19.47
CA LEU A 217 0.17 -23.61 -18.59
C LEU A 217 -1.16 -24.35 -18.40
N PRO A 218 -1.67 -24.51 -17.17
CA PRO A 218 -2.93 -25.21 -16.97
C PRO A 218 -4.04 -24.46 -17.71
N GLY A 219 -4.66 -25.12 -18.70
CA GLY A 219 -5.74 -24.54 -19.53
C GLY A 219 -7.01 -24.14 -18.75
N SER A 220 -7.04 -24.39 -17.44
CA SER A 220 -8.05 -23.86 -16.52
C SER A 220 -7.89 -22.37 -16.19
N PHE A 221 -6.72 -21.77 -16.45
CA PHE A 221 -6.43 -20.37 -16.12
C PHE A 221 -6.39 -19.42 -17.32
N ASP A 222 -6.21 -19.91 -18.56
CA ASP A 222 -6.18 -19.07 -19.77
C ASP A 222 -6.87 -19.76 -20.96
N ARG A 223 -7.61 -18.98 -21.77
CA ARG A 223 -7.99 -19.38 -23.14
C ARG A 223 -6.88 -18.94 -24.09
N LEU A 224 -6.55 -19.80 -25.05
CA LEU A 224 -5.58 -19.54 -26.12
C LEU A 224 -5.80 -18.15 -26.73
N LEU A 225 -4.84 -17.25 -26.54
CA LEU A 225 -4.74 -16.04 -27.36
C LEU A 225 -4.28 -16.49 -28.75
N GLU A 226 -5.22 -16.55 -29.69
CA GLU A 226 -4.89 -16.62 -31.11
C GLU A 226 -4.10 -15.36 -31.48
N ILE A 227 -2.79 -15.54 -31.68
CA ILE A 227 -1.95 -14.52 -32.29
C ILE A 227 -2.44 -14.38 -33.74
N GLN A 228 -3.25 -13.37 -34.01
CA GLN A 228 -3.60 -12.97 -35.37
C GLN A 228 -2.29 -12.56 -36.09
N PRO A 229 -1.99 -13.15 -37.26
CA PRO A 229 -0.80 -12.79 -38.02
C PRO A 229 -0.90 -11.33 -38.48
N VAL A 230 0.10 -10.53 -38.13
CA VAL A 230 0.27 -9.17 -38.64
C VAL A 230 0.52 -9.26 -40.15
N VAL A 231 -0.38 -8.68 -40.93
CA VAL A 231 -0.16 -8.30 -42.33
C VAL A 231 0.48 -6.92 -42.36
#